data_AF-A0A963QFJ5-F1
#
_entry.id   AF-A0A963QFJ5-F1
#
_cell.length_a   1.000
_cell.length_b   1.000
_cell.length_c   1.000
_cell.angle_alpha   90.00
_cell.angle_beta   90.00
_cell.angle_gamma   90.00
#
_symmetry.space_group_name_H-M   'P 1'
#
loop_
_entity.id
_entity.type
_entity.pdbx_description
1 polymer ?
#
loop_
_entity_poly.entity_id
_entity_poly.type
_entity_poly.pdbx_seq_one_letter_code
_entity_poly.pdbx_strand_id
1 'polypeptide(L)'
;MDSRKSAPGGPPPSDVSAAVGFAGLLGLFAWLSFCRNWGILATALDLPGAGMRLDGPYASVLAVVFSGLPMVLWSLLVEKVHRRPSTGLDWTRARPVRAIFDISVTKLAGLWATWALIGFIYCIARYYWRGQYLFSMEMMGAAIIPLLLLSVPYVLWLDRVMVNPRDHAWHFGAMLIGREAYDPDEVKAHLRSWAVKGFFIAFMISILPPGWKGIVNVDPVQALGDPVQLSNMLIQLLFVIDVQIAMVGYLLTLRPLDAHIRSANPFLAGWVAAL
;
A
#
# COMPACT_ATOMS: atom_id res chain seq x y z
N MET A 1 6.86 25.27 -7.49
CA MET A 1 5.47 25.68 -7.77
C MET A 1 5.16 25.14 -9.15
N ASP A 2 4.67 23.91 -9.23
CA ASP A 2 4.35 23.25 -10.48
C ASP A 2 2.84 22.96 -10.47
N SER A 3 2.06 24.03 -10.56
CA SER A 3 0.63 23.88 -10.82
C SER A 3 0.51 23.41 -12.25
N ARG A 4 0.38 22.10 -12.45
CA ARG A 4 -0.10 21.53 -13.71
C ARG A 4 -1.50 22.09 -13.93
N LYS A 5 -1.60 23.26 -14.55
CA LYS A 5 -2.86 23.87 -14.96
C LYS A 5 -3.47 22.90 -15.98
N SER A 6 -4.58 22.28 -15.61
CA SER A 6 -5.39 21.55 -16.57
C SER A 6 -5.85 22.51 -17.67
N ALA A 7 -5.87 22.02 -18.91
CA ALA A 7 -6.60 22.71 -19.97
C ALA A 7 -8.08 22.85 -19.53
N PRO A 8 -8.77 23.96 -19.87
CA PRO A 8 -10.18 24.12 -19.53
C PRO A 8 -10.99 22.93 -20.08
N GLY A 9 -11.66 22.19 -19.20
CA GLY A 9 -12.47 21.00 -19.56
C GLY A 9 -11.76 19.65 -19.48
N GLY A 10 -10.48 19.59 -19.08
CA GLY A 10 -9.78 18.33 -18.82
C GLY A 10 -10.18 17.68 -17.48
N PRO A 11 -10.00 16.35 -17.32
CA PRO A 11 -10.15 15.69 -16.03
C PRO A 11 -9.19 16.31 -15.00
N PRO A 12 -9.52 16.23 -13.69
CA PRO A 12 -8.64 16.74 -12.65
C PRO A 12 -7.25 16.11 -12.77
N PRO A 13 -6.18 16.88 -12.52
CA PRO A 13 -4.82 16.36 -12.63
C PRO A 13 -4.59 15.22 -11.63
N SER A 14 -3.97 14.13 -12.09
CA SER A 14 -3.58 13.03 -11.22
C SER A 14 -2.62 13.53 -10.13
N ASP A 15 -2.88 13.11 -8.89
CA ASP A 15 -2.04 13.42 -7.72
C ASP A 15 -0.64 12.78 -7.82
N VAL A 16 -0.55 11.70 -8.60
CA VAL A 16 0.68 10.94 -8.85
C VAL A 16 1.06 11.06 -10.32
N SER A 17 2.32 11.34 -10.61
CA SER A 17 2.81 11.42 -11.98
C SER A 17 3.01 10.03 -12.59
N ALA A 18 2.98 9.97 -13.93
CA ALA A 18 3.35 8.75 -14.65
C ALA A 18 4.80 8.31 -14.36
N ALA A 19 5.71 9.26 -14.05
CA ALA A 19 7.10 8.96 -13.75
C ALA A 19 7.25 8.11 -12.48
N VAL A 20 6.39 8.31 -11.47
CA VAL A 20 6.33 7.44 -10.29
C VAL A 20 5.94 6.02 -10.70
N GLY A 21 4.92 5.86 -11.56
CA GLY A 21 4.52 4.57 -12.10
C GLY A 21 5.66 3.86 -12.86
N PHE A 22 6.36 4.58 -13.74
CA PHE A 22 7.52 4.03 -14.45
C PHE A 22 8.67 3.66 -13.52
N ALA A 23 8.95 4.45 -12.48
CA ALA A 23 9.93 4.08 -11.47
C ALA A 23 9.56 2.76 -10.76
N GLY A 24 8.28 2.58 -10.43
CA GLY A 24 7.77 1.34 -9.86
C GLY A 24 7.89 0.15 -10.79
N LEU A 25 7.58 0.33 -12.08
CA LEU A 25 7.75 -0.70 -13.11
C LEU A 25 9.22 -1.10 -13.27
N LEU A 26 10.14 -0.12 -13.30
CA LEU A 26 11.58 -0.40 -13.38
C LEU A 26 12.03 -1.27 -12.19
N GLY A 27 11.61 -0.92 -10.98
CA GLY A 27 11.89 -1.70 -9.78
C GLY A 27 11.32 -3.12 -9.83
N LEU A 28 10.06 -3.25 -10.26
CA LEU A 28 9.38 -4.54 -10.42
C LEU A 28 10.10 -5.43 -11.44
N PHE A 29 10.44 -4.90 -12.61
CA PHE A 29 11.11 -5.66 -13.67
C PHE A 29 12.56 -5.99 -13.30
N ALA A 30 13.26 -5.12 -12.57
CA ALA A 30 14.58 -5.43 -12.04
C ALA A 30 14.54 -6.62 -11.08
N TRP A 31 13.58 -6.62 -10.15
CA TRP A 31 13.38 -7.73 -9.21
C TRP A 31 12.92 -9.01 -9.90
N LEU A 32 11.98 -8.92 -10.85
CA LEU A 32 11.55 -10.07 -11.65
C LEU A 32 12.73 -10.69 -12.41
N SER A 33 13.56 -9.85 -13.04
CA SER A 33 14.76 -10.30 -13.75
C SER A 33 15.74 -10.99 -12.80
N PHE A 34 15.97 -10.43 -11.61
CA PHE A 34 16.79 -11.05 -10.57
C PHE A 34 16.24 -12.42 -10.16
N CYS A 35 14.95 -12.52 -9.84
CA CYS A 35 14.30 -13.76 -9.41
C CYS A 35 14.32 -14.86 -10.49
N ARG A 36 14.18 -14.48 -11.76
CA ARG A 36 14.25 -15.42 -12.90
C ARG A 36 15.66 -15.96 -13.14
N ASN A 37 16.69 -15.16 -12.83
CA ASN A 37 18.10 -15.50 -13.03
C ASN A 37 18.81 -15.95 -11.76
N TRP A 38 18.10 -16.10 -10.63
CA TRP A 38 18.69 -16.46 -9.34
C TRP A 38 19.53 -17.72 -9.41
N GLY A 39 19.08 -18.77 -10.11
CA GLY A 39 19.84 -20.02 -10.21
C GLY A 39 21.23 -19.84 -10.83
N ILE A 40 21.38 -18.91 -11.80
CA ILE A 40 22.67 -18.58 -12.42
C ILE A 40 23.52 -17.75 -11.43
N LEU A 41 22.91 -16.74 -10.81
CA LEU A 41 23.58 -15.86 -9.85
C LEU A 41 24.07 -16.63 -8.61
N ALA A 42 23.24 -17.53 -8.09
CA ALA A 42 23.55 -18.37 -6.95
C ALA A 42 24.69 -19.33 -7.26
N THR A 43 24.72 -19.90 -8.48
CA THR A 43 25.84 -20.75 -8.92
C THR A 43 27.14 -19.95 -9.03
N ALA A 44 27.09 -18.74 -9.59
CA ALA A 44 28.27 -17.90 -9.76
C ALA A 44 28.85 -17.38 -8.43
N LEU A 45 28.02 -17.26 -7.40
CA LEU A 45 28.38 -16.71 -6.09
C LEU A 45 28.51 -17.76 -4.98
N ASP A 46 28.41 -19.05 -5.32
CA ASP A 46 28.39 -20.18 -4.37
C ASP A 46 27.34 -20.01 -3.26
N LEU A 47 26.13 -19.58 -3.66
CA LEU A 47 25.00 -19.35 -2.76
C LEU A 47 23.98 -20.50 -2.81
N PRO A 48 23.17 -20.68 -1.75
CA PRO A 48 22.07 -21.64 -1.75
C PRO A 48 21.04 -21.39 -2.87
N GLY A 49 20.47 -22.47 -3.40
CA GLY A 49 19.44 -22.38 -4.45
C GLY A 49 19.98 -22.34 -5.88
N ALA A 50 21.21 -22.83 -6.10
CA ALA A 50 21.75 -23.07 -7.43
C ALA A 50 20.74 -23.86 -8.31
N GLY A 51 20.50 -23.37 -9.52
CA GLY A 51 19.52 -23.96 -10.46
C GLY A 51 18.04 -23.67 -10.17
N MET A 52 17.69 -22.95 -9.09
CA MET A 52 16.30 -22.60 -8.76
C MET A 52 15.96 -21.14 -9.09
N ARG A 53 14.68 -20.86 -9.35
CA ARG A 53 14.15 -19.50 -9.48
C ARG A 53 13.48 -19.07 -8.17
N LEU A 54 13.47 -17.77 -7.88
CA LEU A 54 12.78 -17.21 -6.71
C LEU A 54 11.30 -16.94 -7.03
N ASP A 55 10.53 -18.02 -7.11
CA ASP A 55 9.10 -18.00 -7.49
C ASP A 55 8.14 -18.10 -6.29
N GLY A 56 8.67 -18.15 -5.07
CA GLY A 56 7.91 -18.34 -3.84
C GLY A 56 7.16 -17.09 -3.35
N PRO A 57 6.27 -17.26 -2.34
CA PRO A 57 5.39 -16.19 -1.83
C PRO A 57 6.13 -15.04 -1.14
N TYR A 58 7.31 -15.27 -0.57
CA TYR A 58 8.11 -14.17 0.00
C TYR A 58 8.79 -13.33 -1.09
N ALA A 59 9.21 -13.96 -2.20
CA ALA A 59 9.79 -13.25 -3.34
C ALA A 59 8.75 -12.36 -4.02
N SER A 60 7.49 -12.80 -4.05
CA SER A 60 6.40 -12.00 -4.57
C SER A 60 6.11 -10.78 -3.68
N VAL A 61 6.09 -10.93 -2.36
CA VAL A 61 5.91 -9.80 -1.43
C VAL A 61 7.09 -8.82 -1.51
N LEU A 62 8.32 -9.32 -1.63
CA LEU A 62 9.49 -8.46 -1.85
C LEU A 62 9.39 -7.66 -3.14
N ALA A 63 8.69 -8.15 -4.17
CA ALA A 63 8.47 -7.38 -5.38
C ALA A 63 7.69 -6.07 -5.12
N VAL A 64 6.79 -6.05 -4.12
CA VAL A 64 6.09 -4.82 -3.67
C VAL A 64 7.10 -3.81 -3.12
N VAL A 65 8.14 -4.28 -2.42
CA VAL A 65 9.20 -3.41 -1.88
C VAL A 65 10.07 -2.88 -3.02
N PHE A 66 10.46 -3.74 -3.95
CA PHE A 66 11.29 -3.35 -5.10
C PHE A 66 10.55 -2.42 -6.07
N SER A 67 9.22 -2.52 -6.18
CA SER A 67 8.42 -1.54 -6.93
C SER A 67 8.19 -0.26 -6.12
N GLY A 68 7.82 -0.38 -4.85
CA GLY A 68 7.50 0.76 -3.99
C GLY A 68 8.69 1.65 -3.64
N LEU A 69 9.89 1.09 -3.48
CA LEU A 69 11.06 1.86 -3.07
C LEU A 69 11.45 2.92 -4.12
N PRO A 70 11.61 2.60 -5.43
CA PRO A 70 11.81 3.61 -6.47
C PRO A 70 10.68 4.64 -6.54
N MET A 71 9.42 4.23 -6.36
CA MET A 71 8.28 5.14 -6.34
C MET A 71 8.41 6.18 -5.21
N VAL A 72 8.75 5.72 -4.01
CA VAL A 72 8.97 6.58 -2.83
C VAL A 72 10.16 7.50 -3.04
N LEU A 73 11.30 6.96 -3.50
CA LEU A 73 12.51 7.75 -3.73
C LEU A 73 12.27 8.82 -4.79
N TRP A 74 11.60 8.49 -5.90
CA TRP A 74 11.25 9.46 -6.93
C TRP A 74 10.34 10.57 -6.37
N SER A 75 9.28 10.17 -5.66
CA SER A 75 8.32 11.10 -5.06
C SER A 75 8.97 12.04 -4.05
N LEU A 76 9.90 11.57 -3.24
CA LEU A 76 10.53 12.36 -2.18
C LEU A 76 11.73 13.19 -2.67
N LEU A 77 12.60 12.61 -3.51
CA LEU A 77 13.87 13.24 -3.90
C LEU A 77 13.71 14.12 -5.14
N VAL A 78 12.95 13.65 -6.13
CA VAL A 78 12.77 14.34 -7.41
C VAL A 78 11.57 15.28 -7.32
N GLU A 79 10.37 14.74 -7.06
CA GLU A 79 9.14 15.56 -7.04
C GLU A 79 8.94 16.35 -5.76
N LYS A 80 9.62 15.92 -4.68
CA LYS A 80 9.54 16.54 -3.35
C LYS A 80 8.09 16.72 -2.89
N VAL A 81 7.27 15.69 -3.12
CA VAL A 81 5.82 15.71 -2.85
C VAL A 81 5.51 16.06 -1.39
N HIS A 82 6.41 15.70 -0.48
CA HIS A 82 6.33 16.05 0.94
C HIS A 82 6.21 17.56 1.20
N ARG A 83 6.63 18.43 0.27
CA ARG A 83 6.54 19.90 0.39
C ARG A 83 5.25 20.48 -0.19
N ARG A 84 4.39 19.67 -0.80
CA ARG A 84 3.16 20.15 -1.42
C ARG A 84 2.15 20.56 -0.34
N PRO A 85 1.41 21.67 -0.53
CA PRO A 85 0.33 22.06 0.38
C PRO A 85 -0.77 21.00 0.53
N SER A 86 -1.00 20.19 -0.52
CA SER A 86 -1.97 19.09 -0.53
C SER A 86 -1.74 18.04 0.55
N THR A 87 -0.49 17.89 1.05
CA THR A 87 -0.17 16.97 2.15
C THR A 87 -0.82 17.36 3.48
N GLY A 88 -1.16 18.65 3.64
CA GLY A 88 -1.62 19.22 4.91
C GLY A 88 -0.51 19.33 5.96
N LEU A 89 0.76 19.34 5.53
CA LEU A 89 1.95 19.41 6.40
C LEU A 89 2.62 20.79 6.27
N ASP A 90 2.95 21.36 7.43
CA ASP A 90 3.78 22.56 7.56
C ASP A 90 5.07 22.20 8.32
N TRP A 91 6.12 21.97 7.56
CA TRP A 91 7.45 21.62 8.09
C TRP A 91 8.11 22.76 8.88
N THR A 92 7.66 24.00 8.71
CA THR A 92 8.23 25.16 9.42
C THR A 92 7.69 25.30 10.83
N ARG A 93 6.57 24.62 11.13
CA ARG A 93 5.82 24.78 12.38
C ARG A 93 5.78 23.51 13.23
N ALA A 94 6.94 22.93 13.50
CA ALA A 94 7.04 21.73 14.34
C ALA A 94 6.71 22.04 15.81
N ARG A 95 5.51 21.65 16.26
CA ARG A 95 5.06 21.80 17.66
C ARG A 95 5.89 20.90 18.61
N PRO A 96 6.08 21.27 19.89
CA PRO A 96 6.70 20.37 20.87
C PRO A 96 5.79 19.16 21.15
N VAL A 97 6.36 17.99 21.43
CA VAL A 97 5.61 16.73 21.63
C VAL A 97 4.51 16.88 22.68
N ARG A 98 4.80 17.57 23.80
CA ARG A 98 3.81 17.84 24.86
C ARG A 98 2.52 18.52 24.36
N ALA A 99 2.59 19.32 23.30
CA ALA A 99 1.44 20.07 22.78
C ALA A 99 0.55 19.22 21.85
N ILE A 100 1.04 18.08 21.37
CA ILE A 100 0.30 17.17 20.49
C ILE A 100 0.00 15.83 21.14
N PHE A 101 0.54 15.57 22.34
CA PHE A 101 0.52 14.25 22.96
C PHE A 101 -0.90 13.70 23.13
N ASP A 102 -1.82 14.49 23.70
CA ASP A 102 -3.20 14.05 23.91
C ASP A 102 -3.93 13.78 22.58
N ILE A 103 -3.68 14.60 21.55
CA ILE A 103 -4.23 14.40 20.21
C ILE A 103 -3.69 13.10 19.61
N SER A 104 -2.38 12.89 19.67
CA SER A 104 -1.74 11.69 19.12
C SER A 104 -2.17 10.42 19.84
N VAL A 105 -2.34 10.44 21.17
CA VAL A 105 -2.84 9.29 21.94
C VAL A 105 -4.27 8.95 21.54
N THR A 106 -5.15 9.93 21.42
CA THR A 106 -6.53 9.71 20.94
C THR A 106 -6.53 9.13 19.52
N LYS A 107 -5.68 9.63 18.63
CA LYS A 107 -5.54 9.11 17.26
C LYS A 107 -5.01 7.66 17.23
N LEU A 108 -4.01 7.35 18.04
CA LEU A 108 -3.46 6.00 18.19
C LEU A 108 -4.52 5.03 18.70
N ALA A 109 -5.33 5.43 19.68
CA ALA A 109 -6.45 4.62 20.17
C ALA A 109 -7.44 4.31 19.03
N GLY A 110 -7.82 5.31 18.23
CA GLY A 110 -8.67 5.09 17.05
C GLY A 110 -8.04 4.15 16.02
N LEU A 111 -6.75 4.33 15.72
CA LEU A 111 -6.02 3.49 14.76
C LEU A 111 -5.93 2.03 15.23
N TRP A 112 -5.56 1.80 16.48
CA TRP A 112 -5.42 0.45 17.03
C TRP A 112 -6.78 -0.25 17.16
N ALA A 113 -7.83 0.48 17.56
CA ALA A 113 -9.19 -0.05 17.56
C ALA A 113 -9.65 -0.45 16.15
N THR A 114 -9.23 0.29 15.13
CA THR A 114 -9.52 -0.05 13.73
C THR A 114 -8.85 -1.36 13.32
N TRP A 115 -7.59 -1.56 13.68
CA TRP A 115 -6.88 -2.80 13.39
C TRP A 115 -7.43 -3.99 14.17
N ALA A 116 -7.81 -3.78 15.42
CA ALA A 116 -8.50 -4.79 16.23
C ALA A 116 -9.84 -5.20 15.59
N LEU A 117 -10.63 -4.23 15.10
CA LEU A 117 -11.89 -4.50 14.41
C LEU A 117 -11.68 -5.28 13.11
N ILE A 118 -10.71 -4.89 12.28
CA ILE A 118 -10.37 -5.62 11.05
C ILE A 118 -9.91 -7.05 11.37
N GLY A 119 -9.01 -7.22 12.34
CA GLY A 119 -8.55 -8.53 12.78
C GLY A 119 -9.69 -9.41 13.32
N PHE A 120 -10.60 -8.83 14.08
CA PHE A 120 -11.80 -9.51 14.56
C PHE A 120 -12.69 -10.01 13.41
N ILE A 121 -12.89 -9.18 12.38
CA ILE A 121 -13.63 -9.57 11.17
C ILE A 121 -12.95 -10.75 10.47
N TYR A 122 -11.62 -10.72 10.33
CA TYR A 122 -10.87 -11.84 9.73
C TYR A 122 -11.00 -13.14 10.54
N CYS A 123 -11.07 -13.06 11.86
CA CYS A 123 -11.27 -14.23 12.72
C CYS A 123 -12.68 -14.84 12.57
N ILE A 124 -13.71 -14.01 12.37
CA ILE A 124 -15.09 -14.49 12.15
C ILE A 124 -15.23 -15.13 10.77
N ALA A 125 -14.68 -14.47 9.75
CA ALA A 125 -14.83 -14.86 8.36
C ALA A 125 -13.91 -16.05 8.00
N ARG A 126 -14.42 -17.27 8.22
CA ARG A 126 -13.69 -18.54 8.02
C ARG A 126 -13.00 -18.70 6.66
N TYR A 127 -13.48 -18.03 5.61
CA TYR A 127 -12.87 -18.14 4.28
C TYR A 127 -11.44 -17.54 4.22
N TYR A 128 -11.10 -16.58 5.08
CA TYR A 128 -9.74 -16.04 5.16
C TYR A 128 -8.71 -17.08 5.64
N TRP A 129 -9.16 -18.15 6.28
CA TRP A 129 -8.31 -19.21 6.83
C TRP A 129 -8.26 -20.45 5.92
N ARG A 130 -8.47 -20.26 4.61
CA ARG A 130 -8.46 -21.33 3.61
C ARG A 130 -7.71 -20.92 2.34
N GLY A 131 -7.03 -21.87 1.72
CA GLY A 131 -6.36 -21.69 0.44
C GLY A 131 -5.36 -20.54 0.47
N GLN A 132 -5.38 -19.71 -0.58
CA GLN A 132 -4.44 -18.62 -0.78
C GLN A 132 -4.50 -17.53 0.30
N TYR A 133 -5.64 -17.36 0.96
CA TYR A 133 -5.79 -16.36 2.02
C TYR A 133 -5.03 -16.70 3.31
N LEU A 134 -4.62 -17.96 3.51
CA LEU A 134 -3.83 -18.33 4.68
C LEU A 134 -2.52 -17.55 4.73
N PHE A 135 -1.85 -17.41 3.58
CA PHE A 135 -0.64 -16.58 3.46
C PHE A 135 -0.93 -15.11 3.79
N SER A 136 -2.09 -14.57 3.37
CA SER A 136 -2.51 -13.23 3.75
C SER A 136 -2.67 -13.07 5.26
N MET A 137 -3.27 -14.04 5.94
CA MET A 137 -3.45 -14.00 7.39
C MET A 137 -2.12 -14.10 8.14
N GLU A 138 -1.20 -14.94 7.68
CA GLU A 138 0.15 -15.04 8.22
C GLU A 138 0.91 -13.70 8.08
N MET A 139 0.84 -13.07 6.90
CA MET A 139 1.47 -11.77 6.64
C MET A 139 0.84 -10.65 7.47
N MET A 140 -0.49 -10.59 7.55
CA MET A 140 -1.19 -9.61 8.39
C MET A 140 -0.89 -9.81 9.88
N GLY A 141 -0.86 -11.06 10.33
CA GLY A 141 -0.48 -11.43 11.70
C GLY A 141 0.95 -11.04 12.04
N ALA A 142 1.90 -11.27 11.13
CA ALA A 142 3.28 -10.83 11.29
C ALA A 142 3.41 -9.29 11.26
N ALA A 143 2.61 -8.61 10.43
CA ALA A 143 2.66 -7.16 10.28
C ALA A 143 2.09 -6.38 11.48
N ILE A 144 1.24 -7.00 12.32
CA ILE A 144 0.57 -6.26 13.41
C ILE A 144 1.58 -5.69 14.43
N ILE A 145 2.63 -6.44 14.77
CA ILE A 145 3.65 -6.04 15.74
C ILE A 145 4.41 -4.80 15.24
N PRO A 146 5.06 -4.82 14.05
CA PRO A 146 5.74 -3.64 13.54
C PRO A 146 4.78 -2.48 13.29
N LEU A 147 3.54 -2.72 12.85
CA LEU A 147 2.55 -1.64 12.66
C LEU A 147 2.21 -0.93 13.97
N LEU A 148 1.94 -1.68 15.04
CA LEU A 148 1.69 -1.10 16.38
C LEU A 148 2.90 -0.29 16.85
N LEU A 149 4.09 -0.88 16.80
CA LEU A 149 5.31 -0.23 17.28
C LEU A 149 5.67 1.01 16.47
N LEU A 150 5.59 0.96 15.14
CA LEU A 150 5.97 2.06 14.26
C LEU A 150 4.89 3.15 14.17
N SER A 151 3.63 2.83 14.45
CA SER A 151 2.56 3.83 14.48
C SER A 151 2.79 4.91 15.54
N VAL A 152 3.33 4.55 16.71
CA VAL A 152 3.58 5.49 17.81
C VAL A 152 4.56 6.61 17.40
N PRO A 153 5.81 6.33 17.01
CA PRO A 153 6.74 7.39 16.60
C PRO A 153 6.25 8.10 15.33
N TYR A 154 5.60 7.40 14.40
CA TYR A 154 5.06 8.03 13.18
C TYR A 154 3.97 9.06 13.48
N VAL A 155 2.95 8.71 14.27
CA VAL A 155 1.85 9.61 14.62
C VAL A 155 2.35 10.79 15.45
N LEU A 156 3.18 10.54 16.47
CA LEU A 156 3.76 11.60 17.29
C LEU A 156 4.65 12.55 16.48
N TRP A 157 5.37 12.04 15.48
CA TRP A 157 6.17 12.88 14.59
C TRP A 157 5.28 13.70 13.64
N LEU A 158 4.30 13.05 13.00
CA LEU A 158 3.46 13.67 11.99
C LEU A 158 2.56 14.77 12.57
N ASP A 159 1.93 14.54 13.71
CA ASP A 159 1.00 15.50 14.33
C ASP A 159 1.67 16.82 14.71
N ARG A 160 2.99 16.81 14.90
CA ARG A 160 3.78 18.03 15.18
C ARG A 160 3.78 19.01 14.03
N VAL A 161 3.68 18.52 12.80
CA VAL A 161 3.76 19.31 11.56
C VAL A 161 2.43 19.34 10.80
N MET A 162 1.41 18.60 11.23
CA MET A 162 0.08 18.68 10.63
C MET A 162 -0.59 20.03 10.91
N VAL A 163 -1.08 20.66 9.84
CA VAL A 163 -1.85 21.90 9.92
C VAL A 163 -3.10 21.67 10.78
N ASN A 164 -3.91 20.66 10.42
CA ASN A 164 -5.01 20.16 11.24
C ASN A 164 -4.71 18.74 11.75
N PRO A 165 -4.28 18.57 13.01
CA PRO A 165 -3.91 17.26 13.55
C PRO A 165 -5.12 16.39 13.93
N ARG A 166 -6.32 16.96 14.07
CA ARG A 166 -7.56 16.24 14.38
C ARG A 166 -8.19 15.74 13.07
N ASP A 167 -7.68 14.61 12.58
CA ASP A 167 -8.14 13.96 11.34
C ASP A 167 -9.19 12.85 11.60
N HIS A 168 -9.61 12.16 10.54
CA HIS A 168 -10.55 11.02 10.59
C HIS A 168 -10.21 9.99 11.69
N ALA A 169 -8.93 9.64 11.86
CA ALA A 169 -8.50 8.66 12.86
C ALA A 169 -8.61 9.22 14.28
N TRP A 170 -8.33 10.52 14.45
CA TRP A 170 -8.57 11.20 15.72
C TRP A 170 -10.05 11.25 16.08
N HIS A 171 -10.94 11.59 15.14
CA HIS A 171 -12.39 11.63 15.37
C HIS A 171 -12.95 10.27 15.77
N PHE A 172 -12.47 9.18 15.15
CA PHE A 172 -12.83 7.83 15.55
C PHE A 172 -12.34 7.49 16.95
N GLY A 173 -11.10 7.86 17.30
CA GLY A 173 -10.58 7.72 18.66
C GLY A 173 -11.39 8.50 19.70
N ALA A 174 -11.73 9.76 19.39
CA ALA A 174 -12.53 10.62 20.26
C ALA A 174 -13.93 10.03 20.51
N MET A 175 -14.58 9.46 19.48
CA MET A 175 -15.84 8.73 19.61
C MET A 175 -15.72 7.55 20.58
N LEU A 176 -14.66 6.74 20.47
CA LEU A 176 -14.46 5.56 21.32
C LEU A 176 -14.14 5.92 22.77
N ILE A 177 -13.36 6.98 22.98
CA ILE A 177 -12.96 7.45 24.31
C ILE A 177 -14.11 8.21 25.01
N GLY A 178 -14.97 8.89 24.23
CA GLY A 178 -16.16 9.60 24.75
C GLY A 178 -15.85 10.87 25.55
N ARG A 179 -14.62 11.40 25.49
CA ARG A 179 -14.19 12.59 26.26
C ARG A 179 -14.20 13.90 25.48
N GLU A 180 -14.04 13.83 24.16
CA GLU A 180 -13.98 14.99 23.28
C GLU A 180 -15.08 14.94 22.23
N ALA A 181 -15.54 16.12 21.78
CA ALA A 181 -16.49 16.20 20.68
C ALA A 181 -15.86 15.66 19.40
N TYR A 182 -16.60 14.82 18.67
CA TYR A 182 -16.19 14.27 17.38
C TYR A 182 -17.22 14.58 16.30
N ASP A 183 -16.79 14.54 15.04
CA ASP A 183 -17.67 14.68 13.89
C ASP A 183 -18.06 13.28 13.37
N PRO A 184 -19.35 12.92 13.36
CA PRO A 184 -19.82 11.62 12.84
C PRO A 184 -19.47 11.37 11.37
N ASP A 185 -19.38 12.40 10.53
CA ASP A 185 -19.08 12.22 9.10
C ASP A 185 -17.61 11.88 8.87
N GLU A 186 -16.71 12.45 9.68
CA GLU A 186 -15.30 12.09 9.74
C GLU A 186 -15.10 10.63 10.18
N VAL A 187 -15.93 10.14 11.13
CA VAL A 187 -15.93 8.72 11.55
C VAL A 187 -16.38 7.81 10.41
N LYS A 188 -17.45 8.16 9.69
CA LYS A 188 -17.90 7.38 8.52
C LYS A 188 -16.83 7.37 7.42
N ALA A 189 -16.11 8.47 7.21
CA ALA A 189 -15.01 8.55 6.26
C ALA A 189 -13.84 7.64 6.67
N HIS A 190 -13.48 7.64 7.95
CA HIS A 190 -12.48 6.73 8.53
C HIS A 190 -12.85 5.26 8.28
N LEU A 191 -14.05 4.86 8.71
CA LEU A 191 -14.51 3.47 8.62
C LEU A 191 -14.57 2.97 7.17
N ARG A 192 -15.05 3.79 6.23
CA ARG A 192 -15.08 3.43 4.80
C ARG A 192 -13.66 3.25 4.23
N SER A 193 -12.77 4.19 4.52
CA SER A 193 -11.39 4.15 4.03
C SER A 193 -10.67 2.90 4.54
N TRP A 194 -10.85 2.57 5.82
CA TRP A 194 -10.24 1.38 6.41
C TRP A 194 -10.92 0.07 6.02
N ALA A 195 -12.24 0.07 5.75
CA ALA A 195 -12.93 -1.10 5.20
C ALA A 195 -12.38 -1.47 3.82
N VAL A 196 -12.20 -0.47 2.94
CA VAL A 196 -11.59 -0.65 1.61
C VAL A 196 -10.17 -1.19 1.76
N LYS A 197 -9.33 -0.58 2.60
CA LYS A 197 -7.96 -1.06 2.84
C LYS A 197 -7.92 -2.47 3.41
N GLY A 198 -8.69 -2.75 4.46
CA GLY A 198 -8.74 -4.05 5.11
C GLY A 198 -9.15 -5.15 4.14
N PHE A 199 -10.16 -4.90 3.31
CA PHE A 199 -10.59 -5.88 2.33
C PHE A 199 -9.55 -6.11 1.22
N PHE A 200 -9.17 -5.05 0.50
CA PHE A 200 -8.32 -5.18 -0.69
C PHE A 200 -6.88 -5.60 -0.37
N ILE A 201 -6.31 -5.19 0.77
CA ILE A 201 -4.95 -5.62 1.14
C ILE A 201 -4.90 -7.14 1.35
N ALA A 202 -5.86 -7.72 2.07
CA ALA A 202 -5.91 -9.17 2.29
C ALA A 202 -6.14 -9.94 0.97
N PHE A 203 -6.98 -9.40 0.09
CA PHE A 203 -7.21 -9.95 -1.25
C PHE A 203 -5.95 -9.89 -2.12
N MET A 204 -5.28 -8.74 -2.22
CA MET A 204 -4.08 -8.58 -3.03
C MET A 204 -2.96 -9.51 -2.58
N ILE A 205 -2.75 -9.69 -1.27
CA ILE A 205 -1.72 -10.62 -0.75
C ILE A 205 -2.03 -12.07 -1.12
N SER A 206 -3.31 -12.47 -1.22
CA SER A 206 -3.66 -13.87 -1.50
C SER A 206 -3.39 -14.24 -2.96
N ILE A 207 -3.68 -13.33 -3.88
CA ILE A 207 -3.53 -13.56 -5.33
C ILE A 207 -2.12 -13.31 -5.86
N LEU A 208 -1.27 -12.65 -5.08
CA LEU A 208 0.05 -12.20 -5.50
C LEU A 208 1.07 -13.35 -5.67
N PRO A 209 1.17 -14.37 -4.77
CA PRO A 209 2.07 -15.51 -4.98
C PRO A 209 1.79 -16.37 -6.21
N PRO A 210 0.53 -16.78 -6.51
CA PRO A 210 0.24 -17.52 -7.74
C PRO A 210 0.60 -16.75 -9.02
N GLY A 211 0.25 -15.46 -9.06
CA GLY A 211 0.61 -14.58 -10.19
C GLY A 211 2.11 -14.50 -10.40
N TRP A 212 2.86 -14.28 -9.31
CA TRP A 212 4.32 -14.23 -9.32
C TRP A 212 4.95 -15.55 -9.79
N LYS A 213 4.47 -16.67 -9.26
CA LYS A 213 5.01 -17.98 -9.61
C LYS A 213 4.92 -18.25 -11.10
N GLY A 214 3.79 -17.96 -11.75
CA GLY A 214 3.68 -18.21 -13.18
C GLY A 214 4.54 -17.27 -14.02
N ILE A 215 4.62 -15.97 -13.69
CA ILE A 215 5.45 -15.03 -14.47
C ILE A 215 6.95 -15.23 -14.28
N VAL A 216 7.40 -15.75 -13.14
CA VAL A 216 8.80 -16.14 -12.92
C VAL A 216 9.13 -17.40 -13.74
N ASN A 217 8.18 -18.33 -13.88
CA ASN A 217 8.44 -19.62 -14.49
C ASN A 217 8.18 -19.69 -16.01
N VAL A 218 7.39 -18.77 -16.57
CA VAL A 218 7.08 -18.77 -18.01
C VAL A 218 8.33 -18.70 -18.88
N ASP A 219 8.38 -19.49 -19.96
CA ASP A 219 9.38 -19.39 -21.01
C ASP A 219 8.89 -18.40 -22.09
N PRO A 220 9.52 -17.21 -22.22
CA PRO A 220 9.08 -16.21 -23.18
C PRO A 220 9.30 -16.66 -24.64
N VAL A 221 10.32 -17.48 -24.90
CA VAL A 221 10.63 -17.93 -26.27
C VAL A 221 9.56 -18.91 -26.73
N GLN A 222 9.17 -19.83 -25.86
CA GLN A 222 8.06 -20.75 -26.13
C GLN A 222 6.73 -19.99 -26.28
N ALA A 223 6.48 -19.02 -25.40
CA ALA A 223 5.26 -18.22 -25.45
C ALA A 223 5.14 -17.44 -26.77
N LEU A 224 6.22 -16.87 -27.31
CA LEU A 224 6.21 -16.16 -28.59
C LEU A 224 5.86 -17.06 -29.79
N GLY A 225 6.11 -18.37 -29.69
CA GLY A 225 5.77 -19.35 -30.71
C GLY A 225 4.31 -19.83 -30.69
N ASP A 226 3.55 -19.52 -29.64
CA ASP A 226 2.16 -19.94 -29.46
C ASP A 226 1.29 -18.74 -29.00
N PRO A 227 0.42 -18.19 -29.86
CA PRO A 227 -0.44 -17.06 -29.54
C PRO A 227 -1.28 -17.23 -28.27
N VAL A 228 -1.70 -18.46 -27.94
CA VAL A 228 -2.48 -18.74 -26.72
C VAL A 228 -1.59 -18.60 -25.49
N GLN A 229 -0.38 -19.15 -25.52
CA GLN A 229 0.59 -19.01 -24.43
C GLN A 229 1.06 -17.56 -24.28
N LEU A 230 1.31 -16.86 -25.38
CA LEU A 230 1.62 -15.42 -25.36
C LEU A 230 0.51 -14.62 -24.68
N SER A 231 -0.75 -14.86 -25.06
CA SER A 231 -1.90 -14.17 -24.49
C SER A 231 -2.01 -14.44 -22.98
N ASN A 232 -1.89 -15.69 -22.56
CA ASN A 232 -1.92 -16.06 -21.15
C ASN A 232 -0.77 -15.41 -20.36
N MET A 233 0.44 -15.38 -20.92
CA MET A 233 1.59 -14.71 -20.31
C MET A 233 1.36 -13.21 -20.14
N LEU A 234 0.85 -12.52 -21.16
CA LEU A 234 0.60 -11.08 -21.12
C LEU A 234 -0.52 -10.72 -20.14
N ILE A 235 -1.60 -11.51 -20.10
CA ILE A 235 -2.68 -11.34 -19.13
C ILE A 235 -2.15 -11.54 -17.71
N GLN A 236 -1.35 -12.58 -17.47
CA GLN A 236 -0.75 -12.81 -16.16
C GLN A 236 0.20 -11.68 -15.75
N LEU A 237 1.01 -11.19 -16.69
CA LEU A 237 1.90 -10.05 -16.45
C LEU A 237 1.11 -8.78 -16.11
N LEU A 238 0.00 -8.52 -16.82
CA LEU A 238 -0.90 -7.39 -16.53
C LEU A 238 -1.42 -7.45 -15.10
N PHE A 239 -1.94 -8.61 -14.66
CA PHE A 239 -2.43 -8.78 -13.29
C PHE A 239 -1.33 -8.65 -12.24
N VAL A 240 -0.13 -9.19 -12.50
CA VAL A 240 1.01 -9.01 -11.59
C VAL A 240 1.38 -7.54 -11.46
N ILE A 241 1.45 -6.79 -12.57
CA ILE A 241 1.74 -5.36 -12.54
C ILE A 241 0.64 -4.61 -11.76
N ASP A 242 -0.63 -4.85 -12.09
CA ASP A 242 -1.77 -4.20 -11.46
C ASP A 242 -1.76 -4.41 -9.94
N VAL A 243 -1.73 -5.66 -9.50
CA VAL A 243 -1.77 -6.01 -8.07
C VAL A 243 -0.55 -5.46 -7.33
N GLN A 244 0.65 -5.56 -7.91
CA GLN A 244 1.88 -5.08 -7.26
C GLN A 244 1.86 -3.56 -7.07
N ILE A 245 1.52 -2.81 -8.13
CA ILE A 245 1.51 -1.33 -8.08
C ILE A 245 0.32 -0.82 -7.24
N ALA A 246 -0.86 -1.43 -7.37
CA ALA A 246 -2.01 -1.11 -6.53
C ALA A 246 -1.70 -1.35 -5.05
N MET A 247 -1.06 -2.48 -4.71
CA MET A 247 -0.71 -2.82 -3.34
C MET A 247 0.26 -1.80 -2.73
N VAL A 248 1.23 -1.28 -3.49
CA VAL A 248 2.07 -0.15 -3.02
C VAL A 248 1.20 1.05 -2.64
N GLY A 249 0.26 1.43 -3.50
CA GLY A 249 -0.66 2.56 -3.26
C GLY A 249 -1.52 2.36 -2.01
N TYR A 250 -2.02 1.15 -1.78
CA TYR A 250 -2.81 0.80 -0.60
C TYR A 250 -1.97 0.77 0.69
N LEU A 251 -0.74 0.25 0.64
CA LEU A 251 0.12 0.17 1.82
C LEU A 251 0.69 1.54 2.20
N LEU A 252 1.15 2.33 1.22
CA LEU A 252 1.88 3.58 1.42
C LEU A 252 1.00 4.83 1.34
N THR A 253 -0.21 4.78 1.93
CA THR A 253 -1.12 5.94 2.01
C THR A 253 -0.66 6.97 3.06
N LEU A 254 0.57 7.45 2.95
CA LEU A 254 1.22 8.33 3.93
C LEU A 254 1.14 9.79 3.47
N ARG A 255 0.84 10.72 4.39
CA ARG A 255 0.77 12.16 4.09
C ARG A 255 2.07 12.73 3.50
N PRO A 256 3.28 12.37 3.97
CA PRO A 256 4.53 12.86 3.36
C PRO A 256 4.73 12.41 1.90
N LEU A 257 4.04 11.36 1.45
CA LEU A 257 4.05 10.91 0.06
C LEU A 257 2.95 11.57 -0.78
N ASP A 258 2.15 12.46 -0.18
CA ASP A 258 0.95 13.04 -0.80
C ASP A 258 -0.04 11.98 -1.34
N ALA A 259 0.01 10.77 -0.79
CA ALA A 259 -0.76 9.59 -1.22
C ALA A 259 -1.80 9.16 -0.18
N HIS A 260 -2.09 10.01 0.80
CA HIS A 260 -3.10 9.74 1.81
C HIS A 260 -4.50 9.69 1.19
N ILE A 261 -5.37 8.88 1.77
CA ILE A 261 -6.76 8.77 1.30
C ILE A 261 -7.47 10.09 1.59
N ARG A 262 -7.98 10.74 0.53
CA ARG A 262 -8.78 11.98 0.62
C ARG A 262 -10.26 11.69 0.75
N SER A 263 -10.72 10.61 0.11
CA SER A 263 -12.08 10.11 0.21
C SER A 263 -12.16 8.66 -0.23
N ALA A 264 -13.21 7.97 0.22
CA ALA A 264 -13.60 6.65 -0.28
C ALA A 264 -15.03 6.74 -0.82
N ASN A 265 -15.31 6.06 -1.93
CA ASN A 265 -16.62 6.08 -2.56
C ASN A 265 -17.70 5.62 -1.54
N PRO A 266 -18.78 6.39 -1.33
CA PRO A 266 -19.82 6.04 -0.35
C PRO A 266 -20.70 4.84 -0.77
N PHE A 267 -20.71 4.48 -2.05
CA PHE A 267 -21.64 3.47 -2.58
C PHE A 267 -20.99 2.09 -2.68
N LEU A 268 -21.64 1.09 -2.08
CA LEU A 268 -21.21 -0.32 -2.15
C LEU A 268 -21.05 -0.81 -3.60
N ALA A 269 -21.93 -0.38 -4.50
CA ALA A 269 -21.86 -0.75 -5.92
C ALA A 269 -20.52 -0.35 -6.57
N GLY A 270 -19.93 0.78 -6.16
CA GLY A 270 -18.63 1.20 -6.66
C GLY A 270 -17.49 0.29 -6.20
N TRP A 271 -17.64 -0.38 -5.05
CA TRP A 271 -16.64 -1.31 -4.52
C TRP A 271 -16.79 -2.69 -5.15
N VAL A 272 -18.05 -3.13 -5.37
CA VAL A 272 -18.35 -4.40 -6.06
C VAL A 272 -17.90 -4.35 -7.51
N ALA A 273 -18.01 -3.21 -8.20
CA ALA A 273 -17.51 -3.04 -9.56
C ALA A 273 -15.98 -3.08 -9.68
N ALA A 274 -15.25 -2.94 -8.57
CA ALA A 274 -13.79 -3.00 -8.51
C ALA A 274 -13.24 -4.40 -8.17
N LEU A 275 -14.12 -5.39 -8.03
CA LEU A 275 -13.82 -6.81 -7.79
C LEU A 275 -13.85 -7.60 -9.10
#